data_AF-A0A2N5VL74-F1
#
_entry.id   AF-A0A2N5VL74-F1
#
_cell.length_a   1.000
_cell.length_b   1.000
_cell.length_c   1.000
_cell.angle_alpha   90.00
_cell.angle_beta   90.00
_cell.angle_gamma   90.00
#
_symmetry.space_group_name_H-M   'P 1'
#
loop_
_entity.id
_entity.type
_entity.pdbx_description
1 polymer ?
#
loop_
_entity_poly.entity_id
_entity_poly.type
_entity_poly.pdbx_seq_one_letter_code
_entity_poly.pdbx_strand_id
1 'polypeptide(L)'
;MDQSPPAPSQSPKPDQEAAVPSQCQRFLDLHPQLADAKERFQSFYSTVGLKAVQEYLDSLQKIPSSLPTEISPEFIKWWCRLLNRQLQFDSVIIALEIKPDDPLRMELSQLAFVMQHPQLPHKTRTIISKVKPLYKIGRAPGLSQPP
;
A
#
# COMPACT_ATOMS: atom_id res chain seq x y z
N MET A 1 -19.18 -47.02 14.00
CA MET A 1 -18.75 -46.25 12.81
C MET A 1 -18.82 -44.80 13.22
N ASP A 2 -17.68 -44.23 13.57
CA ASP A 2 -17.56 -42.84 14.03
C ASP A 2 -17.47 -41.94 12.79
N GLN A 3 -18.58 -41.26 12.44
CA GLN A 3 -18.55 -40.24 11.41
C GLN A 3 -18.42 -38.87 12.07
N SER A 4 -17.17 -38.39 12.11
CA SER A 4 -16.84 -36.99 12.35
C SER A 4 -17.48 -36.10 11.25
N PRO A 5 -18.05 -34.93 11.59
CA PRO A 5 -18.58 -34.00 10.59
C PRO A 5 -17.44 -33.39 9.75
N PRO A 6 -17.64 -33.16 8.44
CA PRO A 6 -16.65 -32.51 7.60
C PRO A 6 -16.46 -31.04 8.04
N ALA A 7 -15.19 -30.62 8.07
CA ALA A 7 -14.74 -29.26 8.32
C ALA A 7 -15.47 -28.24 7.40
N PRO A 8 -15.60 -26.96 7.81
CA PRO A 8 -16.27 -25.95 7.00
C PRO A 8 -15.52 -25.73 5.68
N SER A 9 -16.04 -26.32 4.61
CA SER A 9 -15.77 -25.90 3.24
C SER A 9 -16.19 -24.45 3.10
N GLN A 10 -15.22 -23.54 3.19
CA GLN A 10 -15.41 -22.15 2.79
C GLN A 10 -15.51 -22.11 1.27
N SER A 11 -16.66 -22.52 0.72
CA SER A 11 -17.03 -22.21 -0.64
C SER A 11 -17.05 -20.68 -0.77
N PRO A 12 -16.31 -20.07 -1.71
CA PRO A 12 -16.42 -18.63 -1.95
C PRO A 12 -17.88 -18.32 -2.28
N LYS A 13 -18.46 -17.33 -1.58
CA LYS A 13 -19.82 -16.87 -1.83
C LYS A 13 -19.93 -16.44 -3.31
N PRO A 14 -21.03 -16.72 -4.03
CA PRO A 14 -21.19 -16.36 -5.44
C PRO A 14 -21.06 -14.85 -5.71
N ASP A 15 -21.35 -14.00 -4.72
CA ASP A 15 -21.13 -12.55 -4.76
C ASP A 15 -19.63 -12.17 -4.85
N GLN A 16 -18.77 -13.01 -4.27
CA GLN A 16 -17.32 -12.83 -4.27
C GLN A 16 -16.71 -13.21 -5.63
N GLU A 17 -17.27 -14.23 -6.29
CA GLU A 17 -16.78 -14.73 -7.57
C GLU A 17 -17.04 -13.76 -8.73
N ALA A 18 -18.17 -13.05 -8.71
CA ALA A 18 -18.46 -11.98 -9.68
C ALA A 18 -17.69 -10.67 -9.41
N ALA A 19 -17.29 -10.42 -8.15
CA ALA A 19 -16.56 -9.21 -7.79
C ALA A 19 -15.06 -9.28 -8.14
N VAL A 20 -14.45 -10.46 -8.12
CA VAL A 20 -13.03 -10.67 -8.49
C VAL A 20 -12.67 -10.15 -9.89
N PRO A 21 -13.39 -10.49 -10.98
CA PRO A 21 -13.06 -9.98 -12.32
C PRO A 21 -13.21 -8.46 -12.40
N SER A 22 -14.21 -7.88 -11.74
CA SER A 22 -14.40 -6.43 -11.66
C SER A 22 -13.23 -5.73 -10.95
N GLN A 23 -12.73 -6.28 -9.83
CA GLN A 23 -11.56 -5.74 -9.15
C GLN A 23 -10.26 -5.97 -9.92
N CYS A 24 -10.15 -7.10 -10.63
CA CYS A 24 -9.02 -7.37 -11.53
C CYS A 24 -8.97 -6.30 -12.63
N GLN A 25 -10.10 -5.99 -13.26
CA GLN A 25 -10.18 -4.95 -14.27
C GLN A 25 -9.77 -3.58 -13.72
N ARG A 26 -10.28 -3.19 -12.54
CA ARG A 26 -9.88 -1.94 -11.87
C ARG A 26 -8.40 -1.92 -11.52
N PHE A 27 -7.83 -3.06 -11.10
CA PHE A 27 -6.40 -3.17 -10.84
C PHE A 27 -5.59 -2.96 -12.11
N LEU A 28 -5.97 -3.56 -13.23
CA LEU A 28 -5.29 -3.39 -14.52
C LEU A 28 -5.39 -1.94 -15.03
N ASP A 29 -6.55 -1.31 -14.87
CA ASP A 29 -6.79 0.09 -15.26
C ASP A 29 -5.92 1.07 -14.46
N LEU A 30 -5.74 0.82 -13.17
CA LEU A 30 -4.86 1.61 -12.29
C LEU A 30 -3.37 1.24 -12.41
N HIS A 31 -3.04 0.14 -13.08
CA HIS A 31 -1.67 -0.35 -13.24
C HIS A 31 -1.34 -0.76 -14.68
N PRO A 32 -1.55 0.11 -15.68
CA PRO A 32 -1.41 -0.24 -17.09
C PRO A 32 0.03 -0.56 -17.51
N GLN A 33 1.02 -0.09 -16.73
CA GLN A 33 2.46 -0.30 -16.98
C GLN A 33 3.10 -1.28 -15.99
N LEU A 34 2.29 -1.97 -15.16
CA LEU A 34 2.81 -2.95 -14.23
C LEU A 34 3.12 -4.26 -14.97
N ALA A 35 4.35 -4.75 -14.82
CA ALA A 35 4.72 -6.04 -15.40
C ALA A 35 3.93 -7.16 -14.71
N ASP A 36 3.43 -8.08 -15.52
CA ASP A 36 2.68 -9.26 -15.06
C ASP A 36 1.49 -8.88 -14.16
N ALA A 37 0.82 -7.77 -14.48
CA ALA A 37 -0.22 -7.18 -13.63
C ALA A 37 -1.32 -8.18 -13.24
N LYS A 38 -1.71 -9.07 -14.15
CA LYS A 38 -2.68 -10.14 -13.90
C LYS A 38 -2.17 -11.17 -12.88
N GLU A 39 -0.91 -11.57 -13.00
CA GLU A 39 -0.28 -12.57 -12.12
C GLU A 39 0.01 -11.98 -10.74
N ARG A 40 0.42 -10.71 -10.69
CA ARG A 40 0.53 -9.94 -9.44
C ARG A 40 -0.81 -9.74 -8.76
N PHE A 41 -1.87 -9.41 -9.51
CA PHE A 41 -3.22 -9.33 -8.97
C PHE A 41 -3.64 -10.67 -8.36
N GLN A 42 -3.43 -11.79 -9.06
CA GLN A 42 -3.77 -13.11 -8.53
C GLN A 42 -2.98 -13.46 -7.27
N SER A 43 -1.67 -13.22 -7.27
CA SER A 43 -0.81 -13.44 -6.10
C SER A 43 -1.24 -12.57 -4.92
N PHE A 44 -1.55 -11.31 -5.18
CA PHE A 44 -2.02 -10.35 -4.18
C PHE A 44 -3.37 -10.76 -3.62
N TYR A 45 -4.36 -11.00 -4.49
CA TYR A 45 -5.69 -11.49 -4.14
C TYR A 45 -5.65 -12.79 -3.34
N SER A 46 -4.83 -13.76 -3.75
CA SER A 46 -4.71 -15.04 -3.04
C SER A 46 -4.06 -14.88 -1.66
N THR A 47 -3.26 -13.84 -1.44
CA THR A 47 -2.56 -13.61 -0.18
C THR A 47 -3.39 -12.77 0.80
N VAL A 48 -3.91 -11.62 0.37
CA VAL A 48 -4.61 -10.66 1.25
C VAL A 48 -6.14 -10.74 1.16
N GLY A 49 -6.68 -11.43 0.14
CA GLY A 49 -8.11 -11.59 -0.09
C GLY A 49 -8.79 -10.39 -0.74
N LEU A 50 -10.01 -10.59 -1.27
CA LEU A 50 -10.76 -9.59 -2.04
C LEU A 50 -10.90 -8.23 -1.32
N LYS A 51 -11.17 -8.27 -0.01
CA LYS A 51 -11.47 -7.08 0.78
C LYS A 51 -10.25 -6.14 0.85
N ALA A 52 -9.07 -6.69 1.11
CA ALA A 52 -7.85 -5.90 1.17
C ALA A 52 -7.45 -5.37 -0.22
N VAL A 53 -7.69 -6.14 -1.28
CA VAL A 53 -7.53 -5.66 -2.67
C VAL A 53 -8.44 -4.47 -2.96
N GLN A 54 -9.71 -4.55 -2.57
CA GLN A 54 -10.66 -3.44 -2.71
C GLN A 54 -10.22 -2.20 -1.93
N GLU A 55 -9.84 -2.35 -0.67
CA GLU A 55 -9.34 -1.23 0.16
C GLU A 55 -8.09 -0.60 -0.45
N TYR A 56 -7.17 -1.40 -0.99
CA TYR A 56 -5.98 -0.91 -1.71
C TYR A 56 -6.36 -0.09 -2.95
N LEU A 57 -7.24 -0.62 -3.81
CA LEU A 57 -7.66 0.06 -5.04
C LEU A 57 -8.45 1.35 -4.79
N ASP A 58 -9.27 1.36 -3.74
CA ASP A 58 -10.03 2.54 -3.32
C ASP A 58 -9.12 3.64 -2.77
N SER A 59 -8.17 3.25 -1.91
CA SER A 59 -7.16 4.18 -1.37
C SER A 59 -6.28 4.74 -2.49
N LEU A 60 -5.84 3.89 -3.43
CA LEU A 60 -5.01 4.32 -4.56
C LEU A 60 -5.74 5.29 -5.49
N GLN A 61 -7.05 5.14 -5.68
CA GLN A 61 -7.87 6.08 -6.46
C GLN A 61 -8.04 7.44 -5.78
N LYS A 62 -8.05 7.48 -4.44
CA LYS A 62 -8.22 8.71 -3.67
C LYS A 62 -6.97 9.58 -3.64
N ILE A 63 -5.79 8.97 -3.71
CA ILE A 63 -4.50 9.69 -3.68
C ILE A 63 -4.36 10.73 -4.81
N PRO A 64 -4.56 10.38 -6.11
CA PRO A 64 -4.44 11.36 -7.19
C PRO A 64 -5.49 12.47 -7.10
N SER A 65 -6.64 12.24 -6.45
CA SER A 65 -7.64 13.30 -6.18
C SER A 65 -7.18 14.31 -5.11
N SER A 66 -6.23 13.94 -4.25
CA SER A 66 -5.57 14.85 -3.30
C SER A 66 -4.35 15.54 -3.89
N LEU A 67 -3.84 15.08 -5.03
CA LEU A 67 -2.74 15.70 -5.76
C LEU A 67 -3.28 16.74 -6.76
N PRO A 68 -2.48 17.74 -7.15
CA PRO A 68 -2.87 18.68 -8.20
C PRO A 68 -3.17 17.92 -9.50
N THR A 69 -4.24 18.34 -10.20
CA THR A 69 -4.78 17.70 -11.42
C THR A 69 -3.72 17.43 -12.50
N GLU A 70 -2.67 18.23 -12.57
CA GLU A 70 -1.58 18.09 -13.54
C GLU A 70 -0.69 16.86 -13.29
N ILE A 71 -0.62 16.36 -12.05
CA ILE A 71 0.26 15.24 -11.65
C ILE A 71 -0.44 13.88 -11.77
N SER A 72 -1.76 13.84 -11.96
CA SER A 72 -2.56 12.59 -11.98
C SER A 72 -2.11 11.50 -12.97
N PRO A 73 -1.86 11.78 -14.28
CA PRO A 73 -1.42 10.75 -15.20
C PRO A 73 0.05 10.33 -14.97
N GLU A 74 0.87 11.25 -14.48
CA GLU A 74 2.26 10.96 -14.12
C GLU A 74 2.34 10.08 -12.88
N PHE A 75 1.46 10.30 -11.89
CA PHE A 75 1.39 9.49 -10.69
C PHE A 75 1.30 7.99 -11.01
N ILE A 76 0.38 7.58 -11.89
CA ILE A 76 0.21 6.17 -12.27
C ILE A 76 1.49 5.61 -12.92
N LYS A 77 2.19 6.42 -13.73
CA LYS A 77 3.46 6.03 -14.36
C LYS A 77 4.57 5.83 -13.32
N TRP A 78 4.75 6.78 -12.40
CA TRP A 78 5.71 6.70 -11.31
C TRP A 78 5.40 5.53 -10.37
N TRP A 79 4.12 5.34 -10.06
CA TRP A 79 3.63 4.25 -9.23
C TRP A 79 3.92 2.87 -9.85
N CYS A 80 3.60 2.67 -11.14
CA CYS A 80 3.93 1.42 -11.84
C CYS A 80 5.45 1.15 -11.84
N ARG A 81 6.28 2.18 -12.03
CA ARG A 81 7.75 2.05 -11.98
C ARG A 81 8.26 1.69 -10.58
N LEU A 82 7.70 2.28 -9.53
CA LEU A 82 8.00 1.94 -8.15
C LEU A 82 7.68 0.46 -7.86
N LEU A 83 6.49 0.03 -8.26
CA LEU A 83 6.01 -1.33 -8.06
C LEU A 83 6.79 -2.37 -8.88
N ASN A 84 7.27 -1.99 -10.06
CA ASN A 84 8.23 -2.78 -10.85
C ASN A 84 9.66 -2.73 -10.30
N ARG A 85 9.91 -2.08 -9.15
CA ARG A 85 11.24 -1.85 -8.56
C ARG A 85 12.22 -1.13 -9.49
N GLN A 86 11.72 -0.40 -10.49
CA GLN A 86 12.54 0.43 -11.37
C GLN A 86 12.91 1.77 -10.72
N LEU A 87 12.16 2.19 -9.70
CA LEU A 87 12.39 3.41 -8.95
C LEU A 87 12.34 3.15 -7.45
N GLN A 88 13.06 3.97 -6.71
CA GLN A 88 12.97 4.01 -5.26
C GLN A 88 11.79 4.90 -4.84
N PHE A 89 11.23 4.61 -3.66
CA PHE A 89 10.11 5.37 -3.10
C PHE A 89 10.45 6.85 -2.96
N ASP A 90 11.66 7.18 -2.51
CA ASP A 90 12.11 8.56 -2.32
C ASP A 90 12.09 9.35 -3.64
N SER A 91 12.49 8.73 -4.75
CA SER A 91 12.43 9.34 -6.08
C SER A 91 11.00 9.67 -6.52
N VAL A 92 10.02 8.83 -6.15
CA VAL A 92 8.60 9.09 -6.43
C VAL A 92 8.06 10.23 -5.57
N ILE A 93 8.42 10.28 -4.29
CA ILE A 93 8.01 11.36 -3.39
C ILE A 93 8.56 12.71 -3.86
N ILE A 94 9.81 12.75 -4.31
CA ILE A 94 10.43 13.95 -4.89
C ILE A 94 9.72 14.36 -6.18
N ALA A 95 9.43 13.40 -7.08
CA ALA A 95 8.76 13.68 -8.36
C ALA A 95 7.32 14.16 -8.20
N LEU A 96 6.63 13.72 -7.13
CA LEU A 96 5.28 14.16 -6.79
C LEU A 96 5.26 15.44 -5.93
N GLU A 97 6.43 16.03 -5.64
CA GLU A 97 6.60 17.20 -4.78
C GLU A 97 5.95 17.03 -3.38
N ILE A 98 5.86 15.79 -2.90
CA ILE A 98 5.23 15.47 -1.63
C ILE A 98 6.20 15.81 -0.49
N LYS A 99 5.74 16.65 0.44
CA LYS A 99 6.54 17.06 1.59
C LYS A 99 6.82 15.89 2.53
N PRO A 100 7.95 15.89 3.25
CA PRO A 100 8.33 14.79 4.13
C PRO A 100 7.34 14.55 5.28
N ASP A 101 6.64 15.59 5.74
CA ASP A 101 5.62 15.56 6.79
C ASP A 101 4.18 15.39 6.25
N ASP A 102 4.04 15.20 4.94
CA ASP A 102 2.72 15.08 4.32
C ASP A 102 2.08 13.73 4.66
N PRO A 103 0.82 13.69 5.13
CA PRO A 103 0.12 12.44 5.40
C PRO A 103 0.06 11.52 4.16
N LEU A 104 0.07 12.09 2.95
CA LEU A 104 0.08 11.32 1.70
C LEU A 104 1.35 10.47 1.55
N ARG A 105 2.50 10.93 2.07
CA ARG A 105 3.75 10.14 2.05
C ARG A 105 3.58 8.85 2.85
N MET A 106 2.95 8.95 4.02
CA MET A 106 2.71 7.79 4.86
C MET A 106 1.74 6.83 4.19
N GLU A 107 0.63 7.32 3.64
CA GLU A 107 -0.33 6.49 2.91
C GLU A 107 0.30 5.79 1.70
N LEU A 108 1.05 6.52 0.86
CA LEU A 108 1.78 5.96 -0.27
C LEU A 108 2.79 4.89 0.17
N SER A 109 3.52 5.13 1.26
CA SER A 109 4.48 4.14 1.76
C SER A 109 3.79 2.84 2.18
N GLN A 110 2.61 2.94 2.83
CA GLN A 110 1.84 1.79 3.26
C GLN A 110 1.26 1.03 2.06
N LEU A 111 0.73 1.73 1.06
CA LEU A 111 0.20 1.11 -0.16
C LEU A 111 1.29 0.38 -0.93
N ALA A 112 2.46 1.00 -1.11
CA ALA A 112 3.61 0.38 -1.77
C ALA A 112 4.07 -0.86 -1.00
N PHE A 113 4.13 -0.77 0.33
CA PHE A 113 4.54 -1.89 1.20
C PHE A 113 3.59 -3.08 1.09
N VAL A 114 2.27 -2.85 1.12
CA VAL A 114 1.25 -3.91 1.02
C VAL A 114 1.35 -4.65 -0.31
N MET A 115 1.59 -3.93 -1.42
CA MET A 115 1.74 -4.56 -2.73
C MET A 115 3.06 -5.34 -2.85
N GLN A 116 4.17 -4.78 -2.35
CA GLN A 116 5.48 -5.42 -2.47
C GLN A 116 5.70 -6.57 -1.47
N HIS A 117 5.03 -6.53 -0.32
CA HIS A 117 5.15 -7.51 0.75
C HIS A 117 3.77 -8.01 1.23
N PRO A 118 2.99 -8.65 0.35
CA PRO A 118 1.63 -9.06 0.69
C PRO A 118 1.58 -10.17 1.74
N GLN A 119 2.69 -10.89 1.94
CA GLN A 119 2.83 -11.97 2.91
C GLN A 119 3.08 -11.47 4.34
N LEU A 120 3.37 -10.19 4.54
CA LEU A 120 3.58 -9.67 5.88
C LEU A 120 2.21 -9.46 6.55
N PRO A 121 1.99 -10.05 7.74
CA PRO A 121 0.70 -9.98 8.39
C PRO A 121 0.35 -8.52 8.69
N HIS A 122 -0.90 -8.13 8.38
CA HIS A 122 -1.51 -6.83 8.69
C HIS A 122 -1.41 -6.39 10.18
N LYS A 123 -0.80 -7.21 11.05
CA LYS A 123 -0.47 -6.93 12.45
C LYS A 123 0.56 -5.80 12.65
N THR A 124 1.15 -5.25 11.60
CA THR A 124 1.95 -4.02 11.72
C THR A 124 1.10 -2.76 11.86
N ARG A 125 -0.22 -2.79 11.57
CA ARG A 125 -1.13 -1.64 11.74
C ARG A 125 -1.21 -1.13 13.20
N THR A 126 -0.82 -1.94 14.19
CA THR A 126 -0.76 -1.54 15.60
C THR A 126 0.59 -0.94 16.02
N ILE A 127 1.67 -1.17 15.24
CA ILE A 127 3.02 -0.77 15.67
C ILE A 127 3.37 0.64 15.17
N ILE A 128 2.86 1.06 14.00
CA ILE A 128 3.14 2.40 13.45
C ILE A 128 2.40 3.51 14.21
N SER A 129 1.23 3.23 14.80
CA SER A 129 0.54 4.18 15.70
C SER A 129 1.22 4.32 17.08
N LYS A 130 2.28 3.56 17.35
CA LYS A 130 3.00 3.56 18.64
C LYS A 130 4.39 4.20 18.57
N VAL A 131 4.88 4.54 17.38
CA VAL A 131 6.05 5.41 17.21
C VAL A 131 5.60 6.87 17.25
N LYS A 132 5.36 7.36 18.47
CA LYS A 132 5.33 8.80 18.73
C LYS A 132 6.63 9.41 18.18
N PRO A 133 6.57 10.55 17.48
CA PRO A 133 7.78 11.24 17.06
C PRO A 133 8.53 11.69 18.31
N LEU A 134 9.70 11.11 18.56
CA LEU A 134 10.57 11.55 19.64
C LEU A 134 11.48 12.70 19.15
N TYR A 135 10.90 13.75 18.54
CA TYR A 135 11.62 15.02 18.41
C TYR A 135 11.41 15.84 19.68
N LYS A 136 12.12 15.46 20.73
CA LYS A 136 12.34 16.34 21.88
C LYS A 136 13.76 16.20 22.38
N ILE A 137 14.72 16.60 21.53
CA ILE A 137 16.03 17.02 22.05
C ILE A 137 15.87 18.48 22.44
N GLY A 138 15.30 18.66 23.63
CA GLY A 138 15.36 19.91 24.34
C GLY A 138 16.81 20.18 24.72
N ARG A 139 17.34 21.29 24.19
CA ARG A 139 18.24 22.24 24.84
C ARG A 139 18.71 21.83 26.25
N ALA A 140 19.98 21.46 26.39
CA ALA A 140 20.69 21.50 27.67
C ALA A 140 21.60 22.74 27.69
N PRO A 141 21.46 23.67 28.66
CA PRO A 141 22.47 24.66 28.93
C PRO A 141 23.46 24.09 29.96
N GLY A 142 24.76 24.16 29.68
CA GLY A 142 25.77 24.08 30.73
C GLY A 142 27.04 23.30 30.38
N LEU A 143 28.16 23.97 30.66
CA LEU A 143 29.49 23.45 30.98
C LEU A 143 30.39 22.97 29.83
N SER A 144 31.28 23.85 29.37
CA SER A 144 32.67 23.91 29.89
C SER A 144 33.57 24.72 28.94
N GLN A 145 34.20 25.78 29.46
CA GLN A 145 35.44 26.34 28.89
C GLN A 145 36.62 25.43 29.24
N PRO A 146 37.63 25.32 28.35
CA PRO A 146 38.98 24.94 28.73
C PRO A 146 39.99 26.08 28.42
N PRO A 147 41.25 25.95 28.87
CA PRO A 147 42.04 27.00 29.53
C PRO A 147 42.62 28.08 28.61
#